data_AF-A0A2D3PR66-F1
#
_entry.id   AF-A0A2D3PR66-F1
#
_cell.length_a   1.000
_cell.length_b   1.000
_cell.length_c   1.000
_cell.angle_alpha   90.00
_cell.angle_beta   90.00
_cell.angle_gamma   90.00
#
_symmetry.space_group_name_H-M   'P 1'
#
loop_
_entity.id
_entity.type
_entity.pdbx_description
1 polymer ?
#
loop_
_entity_poly.entity_id
_entity_poly.type
_entity_poly.pdbx_seq_one_letter_code
_entity_poly.pdbx_strand_id
1 'polypeptide(L)' 'MISKIVEQAKERDIHLPEGNTQEVYIDIRNQNVSLEKQEFIKNKIEKNSNGIIKKENIHFKK' A
#
# COMPACT_ATOMS: atom_id res chain seq x y z
N MET A 1 -4.84 -1.87 9.66
CA MET A 1 -3.74 -2.11 8.71
C MET A 1 -3.68 -1.02 7.64
N ILE A 2 -4.66 -0.92 6.74
CA ILE A 2 -4.66 0.06 5.64
C ILE A 2 -4.44 1.50 6.11
N SER A 3 -5.13 1.93 7.19
CA SER A 3 -4.96 3.28 7.75
C SER A 3 -3.52 3.60 8.13
N LYS A 4 -2.83 2.68 8.81
CA LYS A 4 -1.43 2.83 9.21
C LYS A 4 -0.48 2.93 8.01
N ILE A 5 -0.74 2.16 6.94
CA ILE A 5 0.05 2.23 5.70
C ILE A 5 -0.09 3.61 5.06
N VAL A 6 -1.33 4.12 4.99
CA VAL A 6 -1.65 5.43 4.41
C VAL A 6 -1.03 6.57 5.22
N GLU A 7 -1.12 6.50 6.54
CA GLU A 7 -0.53 7.49 7.46
C GLU A 7 0.99 7.57 7.29
N GLN A 8 1.68 6.43 7.31
CA GLN A 8 3.12 6.38 7.08
C GLN A 8 3.51 6.89 5.69
N ALA A 9 2.69 6.61 4.67
CA ALA A 9 2.97 7.06 3.31
C ALA A 9 2.91 8.58 3.20
N LYS A 10 1.91 9.20 3.84
CA LYS A 10 1.75 10.66 3.89
C LYS A 10 2.88 11.33 4.67
N GLU A 11 3.28 10.77 5.81
CA GLU A 11 4.43 11.29 6.56
C GLU A 11 5.73 11.21 5.74
N ARG A 12 5.98 10.07 5.08
CA ARG A 12 7.16 9.90 4.23
C ARG A 12 7.15 10.83 3.02
N ASP A 13 6.00 11.07 2.41
CA ASP A 13 5.87 11.97 1.25
C ASP A 13 6.33 13.40 1.58
N ILE A 14 6.08 13.87 2.80
CA ILE A 14 6.53 15.19 3.29
C ILE A 14 8.05 15.25 3.47
N HIS A 15 8.69 14.12 3.80
CA HIS A 15 10.10 14.05 4.18
C HIS A 15 11.02 13.51 3.08
N LEU A 16 10.47 12.87 2.06
CA LEU A 16 11.21 12.29 0.96
C LEU A 16 11.41 13.30 -0.18
N PRO A 17 12.59 13.28 -0.83
CA PRO A 17 12.80 14.01 -2.08
C PRO A 17 11.73 13.69 -3.13
N GLU A 18 11.38 14.71 -3.92
CA GLU A 18 10.48 14.58 -5.07
C GLU A 18 11.00 13.51 -6.06
N GLY A 19 10.07 12.70 -6.60
CA GLY A 19 10.40 11.58 -7.50
C GLY A 19 10.68 10.25 -6.80
N ASN A 20 10.65 10.19 -5.46
CA ASN A 20 10.71 8.91 -4.75
C ASN A 20 9.44 8.09 -4.97
N THR A 21 9.62 6.78 -5.14
CA THR A 21 8.53 5.81 -5.22
C THR A 21 8.43 5.05 -3.91
N GLN A 22 7.23 5.02 -3.31
CA GLN A 22 6.97 4.25 -2.09
C GLN A 22 6.38 2.88 -2.45
N GLU A 23 7.02 1.82 -1.96
CA GLU A 23 6.55 0.43 -2.11
C GLU A 23 5.97 -0.12 -0.81
N VAL A 24 4.94 -0.97 -0.93
CA VAL A 24 4.27 -1.62 0.21
C VAL A 24 4.30 -3.13 0.04
N TYR A 25 4.98 -3.81 0.96
CA TYR A 25 4.99 -5.27 1.05
C TYR A 25 4.09 -5.74 2.18
N ILE A 26 3.02 -6.44 1.82
CA ILE A 26 2.04 -7.00 2.74
C ILE A 26 2.32 -8.49 2.88
N ASP A 27 2.64 -8.91 4.10
CA ASP A 27 2.80 -10.32 4.41
C ASP A 27 1.43 -10.99 4.63
N ILE A 28 1.08 -11.93 3.76
CA ILE A 28 -0.12 -12.77 3.86
C ILE A 28 0.25 -14.25 3.96
N ARG A 29 1.52 -14.57 4.24
CA ARG A 29 1.94 -15.96 4.49
C ARG A 29 1.06 -16.57 5.57
N ASN A 30 0.62 -17.80 5.32
CA ASN A 30 -0.28 -18.55 6.21
C ASN A 30 -1.68 -17.90 6.41
N GLN A 31 -2.08 -16.94 5.57
CA GLN A 31 -3.43 -16.36 5.57
C GLN A 31 -4.15 -16.70 4.26
N ASN A 32 -5.40 -17.17 4.35
CA ASN A 32 -6.22 -17.40 3.16
C ASN A 32 -6.87 -16.09 2.69
N VAL A 33 -6.11 -15.30 1.92
CA VAL A 33 -6.57 -14.02 1.35
C VAL A 33 -6.84 -14.19 -0.13
N SER A 34 -8.12 -14.14 -0.52
CA SER A 34 -8.54 -14.23 -1.93
C SER A 34 -7.95 -13.10 -2.78
N LEU A 35 -7.84 -13.34 -4.09
CA LEU A 35 -7.39 -12.32 -5.04
C LEU A 35 -8.30 -11.08 -5.03
N GLU A 36 -9.61 -11.28 -4.89
CA GLU A 36 -10.58 -10.18 -4.75
C GLU A 36 -10.28 -9.31 -3.52
N LYS A 37 -9.97 -9.94 -2.38
CA LYS A 37 -9.62 -9.22 -1.16
C LYS A 37 -8.28 -8.49 -1.29
N GLN A 38 -7.32 -9.08 -2.00
CA GLN A 38 -6.05 -8.41 -2.32
C GLN A 38 -6.28 -7.17 -3.19
N GLU A 39 -7.11 -7.27 -4.23
CA GLU A 39 -7.45 -6.15 -5.11
C GLU A 39 -8.22 -5.05 -4.36
N PHE A 40 -9.16 -5.43 -3.50
CA PHE A 40 -9.85 -4.51 -2.61
C PHE A 40 -8.87 -3.74 -1.71
N ILE A 41 -7.89 -4.43 -1.13
CA ILE A 41 -6.86 -3.81 -0.29
C ILE A 41 -6.03 -2.82 -1.12
N LYS A 42 -5.60 -3.20 -2.33
CA LYS A 42 -4.85 -2.31 -3.24
C LYS A 42 -5.64 -1.03 -3.56
N ASN A 43 -6.88 -1.19 -4.00
CA ASN A 43 -7.79 -0.08 -4.33
C ASN A 43 -7.96 0.88 -3.16
N LYS A 44 -8.12 0.34 -1.95
CA LYS A 44 -8.35 1.13 -0.75
C LYS A 44 -7.09 1.87 -0.29
N ILE A 45 -5.91 1.26 -0.42
CA ILE A 45 -4.63 1.92 -0.10
C ILE A 45 -4.38 3.07 -1.08
N GLU A 46 -4.50 2.84 -2.39
CA GLU A 46 -4.30 3.88 -3.41
C GLU A 46 -5.24 5.06 -3.19
N LYS A 47 -6.55 4.80 -3.09
CA LYS A 47 -7.55 5.85 -2.86
C LYS A 47 -7.29 6.63 -1.57
N ASN A 48 -6.99 5.95 -0.47
CA ASN A 48 -6.83 6.62 0.83
C ASN A 48 -5.48 7.36 0.95
N SER A 49 -4.46 6.91 0.22
CA SER A 49 -3.17 7.58 0.09
C SER A 49 -3.20 8.74 -0.91
N ASN A 50 -4.35 9.02 -1.54
CA ASN A 50 -4.50 10.06 -2.56
C ASN A 50 -3.52 9.88 -3.74
N GLY A 51 -3.23 8.63 -4.11
CA GLY A 51 -2.33 8.30 -5.21
C GLY A 51 -0.83 8.29 -4.87
N ILE A 52 -0.43 8.59 -3.63
CA ILE A 52 0.98 8.49 -3.17
C ILE A 52 1.50 7.05 -3.35
N ILE A 53 0.67 6.05 -3.03
CA ILE A 53 0.96 4.64 -3.29
C ILE A 53 0.06 4.16 -4.42
N LYS A 54 0.65 3.83 -5.56
CA LYS A 54 -0.06 3.20 -6.68
C LYS A 54 -0.26 1.71 -6.45
N LYS A 55 -1.31 1.11 -7.00
CA LYS A 55 -1.59 -0.34 -6.86
C LYS A 55 -0.48 -1.24 -7.37
N GLU A 56 0.26 -0.78 -8.38
CA GLU A 56 1.41 -1.47 -8.97
C GLU A 56 2.57 -1.63 -7.97
N ASN A 57 2.69 -0.72 -7.00
CA ASN A 57 3.72 -0.73 -5.96
C ASN A 57 3.29 -1.45 -4.68
N ILE A 58 2.17 -2.18 -4.72
CA ILE A 58 1.64 -2.96 -3.59
C ILE A 58 1.80 -4.45 -3.88
N HIS A 59 2.64 -5.09 -3.08
CA HIS A 59 3.05 -6.47 -3.25
C HIS A 59 2.56 -7.32 -2.09
N PHE A 60 1.99 -8.49 -2.39
CA PHE A 60 1.60 -9.48 -1.40
C PHE A 60 2.63 -10.59 -1.34
N LYS A 61 3.25 -10.79 -0.19
CA LYS A 61 4.16 -11.91 0.07
C LYS A 61 3.33 -13.10 0.54
N LYS A 62 3.41 -14.19 -0.22
CA LYS A 62 2.67 -15.45 0.00
C LYS A 62 3.56 -16.51 0.59
#